data_AF-A0A8C9JZS2-F1
#
_entry.id   AF-A0A8C9JZS2-F1
#
_cell.length_a   1.000
_cell.length_b   1.000
_cell.length_c   1.000
_cell.angle_alpha   90.00
_cell.angle_beta   90.00
_cell.angle_gamma   90.00
#
_symmetry.space_group_name_H-M   'P 1'
#
loop_
_entity.id
_entity.type
_entity.pdbx_description
1 polymer ?
#
loop_
_entity_poly.entity_id
_entity_poly.type
_entity_poly.pdbx_seq_one_letter_code
_entity_poly.pdbx_strand_id
1 'polypeptide(L)'
;MMILGTAFGMVFYLLQVVSGESGYAQNGDFDDAELDDYPFSCYSQLEVDGSQHLLTCTFDDPDVNSTNLEFEICGALLDVKCLTFNKMQEMYFIRTKKFLLIGDSEICVKLKGKKITCRKMNVVKIGKLYMGTLCLDFL
;
A
#
# COMPACT_ATOMS: atom_id res chain seq x y z
N MET A 1 27.90 -27.67 -63.25
CA MET A 1 28.64 -27.24 -62.04
C MET A 1 27.59 -26.78 -61.05
N MET A 2 27.48 -27.20 -59.79
CA MET A 2 28.31 -27.98 -58.87
C MET A 2 27.33 -28.61 -57.83
N ILE A 3 27.57 -29.86 -57.44
CA ILE A 3 26.88 -30.55 -56.34
C ILE A 3 27.60 -30.17 -55.04
N LEU A 4 26.86 -29.80 -53.98
CA LEU A 4 27.27 -29.78 -52.57
C LEU A 4 25.97 -29.51 -51.77
N GLY A 5 25.42 -30.35 -50.89
CA GLY A 5 26.02 -31.23 -49.90
C GLY A 5 26.16 -30.47 -48.57
N THR A 6 25.22 -30.64 -47.62
CA THR A 6 25.33 -30.39 -46.15
C THR A 6 23.92 -30.63 -45.54
N ALA A 7 23.65 -31.72 -44.81
CA ALA A 7 24.06 -32.14 -43.46
C ALA A 7 23.12 -31.62 -42.34
N PHE A 8 22.71 -32.58 -41.50
CA PHE A 8 21.74 -32.58 -40.41
C PHE A 8 21.90 -31.48 -39.34
N GLY A 9 20.80 -31.19 -38.63
CA GLY A 9 20.87 -30.57 -37.31
C GLY A 9 19.52 -30.19 -36.70
N MET A 10 18.59 -31.14 -36.53
CA MET A 10 17.44 -30.94 -35.64
C MET A 10 17.95 -30.90 -34.20
N VAL A 11 18.05 -29.70 -33.63
CA VAL A 11 18.36 -29.52 -32.20
C VAL A 11 17.04 -29.46 -31.44
N PHE A 12 16.64 -30.59 -30.86
CA PHE A 12 15.58 -30.66 -29.87
C PHE A 12 16.13 -30.12 -28.54
N TYR A 13 15.78 -28.89 -28.19
CA TYR A 13 15.94 -28.41 -26.82
C TYR A 13 14.83 -29.01 -25.95
N LEU A 14 15.21 -30.05 -25.22
CA LEU A 14 14.45 -30.66 -24.13
C LEU A 14 14.23 -29.61 -23.02
N LEU A 15 13.09 -28.93 -23.01
CA LEU A 15 12.58 -28.34 -21.78
C LEU A 15 11.75 -29.40 -21.06
N GLN A 16 12.38 -29.99 -20.04
CA GLN A 16 11.73 -30.80 -19.04
C GLN A 16 10.60 -29.99 -18.41
N VAL A 17 9.37 -30.26 -18.80
CA VAL A 17 8.19 -29.81 -18.07
C VAL A 17 8.11 -30.71 -16.84
N VAL A 18 8.56 -30.20 -15.70
CA VAL A 18 8.34 -30.89 -14.42
C VAL A 18 6.84 -30.92 -14.16
N SER A 19 6.27 -32.12 -14.32
CA SER A 19 4.97 -32.48 -13.77
C SER A 19 5.11 -32.50 -12.25
N GLY A 20 4.51 -31.50 -11.60
CA GLY A 20 4.32 -31.45 -10.15
C GLY A 20 2.83 -31.50 -9.85
N GLU A 21 2.25 -32.70 -9.90
CA GLU A 21 0.97 -32.98 -9.26
C GLU A 21 1.22 -33.23 -7.77
N SER A 22 0.60 -32.43 -6.92
CA SER A 22 0.16 -32.88 -5.58
C SER A 22 -0.83 -31.85 -5.04
N GLY A 23 -2.12 -32.12 -5.29
CA GLY A 23 -3.21 -31.42 -4.63
C GLY A 23 -3.18 -31.72 -3.13
N TYR A 24 -3.07 -30.66 -2.33
CA TYR A 24 -3.36 -30.71 -0.91
C TYR A 24 -4.33 -29.57 -0.59
N ALA A 25 -5.62 -29.89 -0.66
CA ALA A 25 -6.66 -29.03 -0.14
C ALA A 25 -6.59 -29.07 1.38
N GLN A 26 -5.97 -28.06 1.99
CA GLN A 26 -6.17 -27.77 3.39
C GLN A 26 -6.62 -26.34 3.59
N ASN A 27 -7.89 -26.26 3.99
CA ASN A 27 -8.44 -25.33 4.96
C ASN A 27 -8.36 -23.85 4.59
N GLY A 28 -9.49 -23.35 4.10
CA GLY A 28 -9.76 -21.96 3.74
C GLY A 28 -9.04 -20.97 4.63
N ASP A 29 -7.92 -20.49 4.11
CA ASP A 29 -7.26 -19.30 4.58
C ASP A 29 -7.89 -18.13 3.86
N PHE A 30 -8.16 -17.07 4.61
CA PHE A 30 -8.75 -15.84 4.09
C PHE A 30 -7.71 -15.02 3.29
N ASP A 31 -6.73 -15.70 2.68
CA ASP A 31 -5.57 -15.13 2.00
C ASP A 31 -5.77 -15.01 0.47
N ASP A 32 -6.96 -15.33 -0.04
CA ASP A 32 -7.34 -15.16 -1.46
C ASP A 32 -8.01 -13.80 -1.75
N ALA A 33 -7.85 -12.79 -0.89
CA ALA A 33 -8.17 -11.41 -1.26
C ALA A 33 -6.94 -10.82 -1.96
N GLU A 34 -7.04 -10.62 -3.26
CA GLU A 34 -5.94 -10.04 -4.04
C GLU A 34 -5.51 -8.71 -3.41
N LEU A 35 -4.19 -8.48 -3.38
CA LEU A 35 -3.54 -7.34 -2.72
C LEU A 35 -4.09 -5.95 -3.16
N ASP A 36 -4.88 -5.93 -4.24
CA ASP A 36 -5.45 -4.78 -4.94
C ASP A 36 -6.93 -4.47 -4.61
N ASP A 37 -7.60 -5.17 -3.69
CA ASP A 37 -9.04 -4.92 -3.43
C ASP A 37 -9.35 -3.55 -2.79
N TYR A 38 -8.34 -2.87 -2.24
CA TYR A 38 -8.51 -1.59 -1.57
C TYR A 38 -7.35 -0.62 -1.89
N PRO A 39 -7.26 -0.13 -3.14
CA PRO A 39 -6.26 0.87 -3.48
C PRO A 39 -6.54 2.14 -2.68
N PHE A 40 -5.49 2.71 -2.09
CA PHE A 40 -5.58 3.94 -1.32
C PHE A 40 -4.34 4.81 -1.55
N SER A 41 -4.59 6.11 -1.45
CA SER A 41 -3.59 7.15 -1.52
C SER A 41 -3.59 7.97 -0.23
N CYS A 42 -2.42 8.48 0.13
CA CYS A 42 -2.26 9.35 1.27
C CYS A 42 -1.51 10.61 0.87
N TYR A 43 -1.77 11.71 1.57
CA TYR A 43 -1.03 12.96 1.48
C TYR A 43 -0.61 13.42 2.88
N SER A 44 0.57 14.02 2.99
CA SER A 44 1.13 14.46 4.26
C SER A 44 1.25 15.98 4.26
N GLN A 45 0.90 16.58 5.39
CA GLN A 45 1.07 17.99 5.66
C GLN A 45 1.92 18.09 6.92
N LEU A 46 3.12 18.65 6.80
CA LEU A 46 4.05 18.79 7.92
C LEU A 46 3.79 20.12 8.63
N GLU A 47 3.93 20.13 9.95
CA GLU A 47 3.91 21.36 10.76
C GLU A 47 2.61 22.17 10.63
N VAL A 48 1.47 21.48 10.49
CA VAL A 48 0.14 22.11 10.33
C VAL A 48 -0.29 22.85 11.60
N ASP A 49 0.24 22.41 12.75
CA ASP A 49 -0.04 22.98 14.07
C ASP A 49 1.22 22.88 14.93
N GLY A 50 2.14 23.84 14.74
CA GLY A 50 3.46 23.82 15.35
C GLY A 50 4.29 22.63 14.85
N SER A 51 4.72 21.74 15.75
CA SER A 51 5.49 20.53 15.41
C SER A 51 4.63 19.31 15.07
N GLN A 52 3.31 19.47 14.96
CA GLN A 52 2.42 18.36 14.61
C GLN A 52 2.34 18.20 13.09
N HIS A 53 2.40 16.96 12.63
CA HIS A 53 2.16 16.60 11.24
C HIS A 53 0.78 15.96 11.10
N LEU A 54 0.14 16.20 9.96
CA LEU A 54 -1.12 15.63 9.56
C LEU A 54 -0.89 14.68 8.40
N LEU A 55 -1.41 13.47 8.52
CA LEU A 55 -1.42 12.50 7.43
C LEU A 55 -2.87 12.14 7.16
N THR A 56 -3.28 12.28 5.91
CA THR A 56 -4.63 11.96 5.45
C THR A 56 -4.56 10.91 4.37
N CYS A 57 -5.42 9.90 4.45
CA CYS A 57 -5.57 8.82 3.49
C CYS A 57 -7.03 8.71 3.02
N THR A 58 -7.21 8.30 1.77
CA THR A 58 -8.50 8.03 1.15
C THR A 58 -8.37 6.77 0.30
N PHE A 59 -9.46 6.01 0.18
CA PHE A 59 -9.55 5.01 -0.86
C PHE A 59 -9.57 5.70 -2.23
N ASP A 60 -8.91 5.07 -3.20
CA ASP A 60 -8.87 5.58 -4.58
C ASP A 60 -10.19 5.28 -5.31
N ASP A 61 -10.88 4.21 -4.92
CA ASP A 61 -12.23 3.88 -5.38
C ASP A 61 -13.29 4.48 -4.42
N PRO A 62 -14.16 5.40 -4.89
CA PRO A 62 -15.19 6.03 -4.08
C PRO A 62 -16.34 5.11 -3.70
N ASP A 63 -16.51 3.96 -4.36
CA ASP A 63 -17.61 3.02 -4.11
C ASP A 63 -17.26 2.01 -2.98
N VAL A 64 -16.05 2.09 -2.42
CA VAL A 64 -15.61 1.25 -1.30
C VAL A 64 -16.46 1.49 -0.07
N ASN A 65 -17.10 0.43 0.43
CA ASN A 65 -17.83 0.48 1.70
C ASN A 65 -16.87 0.54 2.89
N SER A 66 -16.54 1.76 3.30
CA SER A 66 -15.54 2.06 4.31
C SER A 66 -16.05 1.92 5.75
N THR A 67 -17.32 1.55 5.97
CA THR A 67 -17.99 1.61 7.29
C THR A 67 -17.26 0.85 8.40
N ASN A 68 -16.70 -0.32 8.08
CA ASN A 68 -16.03 -1.20 9.06
C ASN A 68 -14.51 -1.25 8.85
N LEU A 69 -13.97 -0.33 8.05
CA LEU A 69 -12.55 -0.26 7.74
C LEU A 69 -11.86 0.77 8.64
N GLU A 70 -10.66 0.41 9.09
CA GLU A 70 -9.80 1.24 9.91
C GLU A 70 -8.43 1.35 9.26
N PHE A 71 -7.78 2.50 9.43
CA PHE A 71 -6.40 2.70 9.01
C PHE A 71 -5.47 2.69 10.22
N GLU A 72 -4.32 2.04 10.10
CA GLU A 72 -3.25 2.05 11.09
C GLU A 72 -1.91 2.32 10.41
N ILE A 73 -1.08 3.19 10.99
CA ILE A 73 0.31 3.38 10.59
C ILE A 73 1.23 2.75 11.63
N CYS A 74 2.21 1.99 11.17
CA CYS A 74 3.25 1.37 11.98
C CYS A 74 4.63 1.71 11.42
N GLY A 75 5.64 1.80 12.28
CA GLY A 75 7.03 2.06 11.85
C GLY A 75 7.30 3.53 11.53
N ALA A 76 8.56 3.92 11.68
CA ALA A 76 9.01 5.32 11.67
C ALA A 76 8.17 6.23 12.60
N LEU A 77 7.88 5.76 13.82
CA LEU A 77 7.17 6.48 14.87
C LEU A 77 8.06 6.60 16.12
N LEU A 78 7.97 7.73 16.83
CA LEU A 78 8.58 7.99 18.12
C LEU A 78 7.73 7.39 19.26
N ASP A 79 8.38 6.66 20.16
CA ASP A 79 7.82 6.11 21.42
C ASP A 79 6.68 5.08 21.28
N VAL A 80 6.13 4.88 20.08
CA VAL A 80 5.01 3.96 19.83
C VAL A 80 5.27 3.12 18.59
N LYS A 81 4.73 1.90 18.58
CA LYS A 81 4.89 0.99 17.44
C LYS A 81 3.92 1.30 16.30
N CYS A 82 2.67 1.57 16.65
CA CYS A 82 1.58 1.82 15.72
C CYS A 82 0.61 2.87 16.26
N LEU A 83 -0.09 3.56 15.35
CA LEU A 83 -1.16 4.51 15.66
C LEU A 83 -2.33 4.30 14.69
N THR A 84 -3.55 4.38 15.21
CA THR A 84 -4.79 4.29 14.42
C THR A 84 -5.23 5.67 13.96
N PHE A 85 -5.77 5.75 12.74
CA PHE A 85 -6.33 6.96 12.17
C PHE A 85 -7.75 7.20 12.68
N ASN A 86 -8.15 8.47 12.71
CA ASN A 86 -9.53 8.84 12.92
C ASN A 86 -10.26 8.88 11.58
N LYS A 87 -11.50 8.41 11.54
CA LYS A 87 -12.36 8.49 10.37
C LYS A 87 -13.23 9.74 10.42
N MET A 88 -13.28 10.51 9.34
CA MET A 88 -14.23 11.59 9.13
C MET A 88 -14.77 11.49 7.71
N GLN A 89 -16.06 11.15 7.59
CA GLN A 89 -16.69 10.83 6.31
C GLN A 89 -15.90 9.72 5.59
N GLU A 90 -15.46 9.92 4.35
CA GLU A 90 -14.66 8.96 3.59
C GLU A 90 -13.15 9.14 3.76
N MET A 91 -12.71 10.07 4.61
CA MET A 91 -11.29 10.36 4.84
C MET A 91 -10.81 9.80 6.19
N TYR A 92 -9.58 9.31 6.19
CA TYR A 92 -8.88 8.85 7.38
C TYR A 92 -7.73 9.79 7.68
N PHE A 93 -7.66 10.35 8.88
CA PHE A 93 -6.62 11.30 9.23
C PHE A 93 -6.02 11.05 10.61
N ILE A 94 -4.75 11.39 10.75
CA ILE A 94 -4.04 11.38 12.03
C ILE A 94 -3.18 12.63 12.16
N ARG A 95 -3.32 13.30 13.30
CA ARG A 95 -2.47 14.43 13.68
C ARG A 95 -1.55 13.98 14.82
N THR A 96 -0.25 14.02 14.60
CA THR A 96 0.72 13.62 15.64
C THR A 96 2.08 14.27 15.44
N LYS A 97 2.78 14.48 16.55
CA LYS A 97 4.20 14.89 16.60
C LYS A 97 5.18 13.71 16.60
N LYS A 98 4.65 12.48 16.58
CA LYS A 98 5.44 11.25 16.73
C LYS A 98 5.98 10.71 15.41
N PHE A 99 5.68 11.33 14.26
CA PHE A 99 6.22 10.86 13.00
C PHE A 99 7.72 11.11 12.91
N LEU A 100 8.47 10.08 12.50
CA LEU A 100 9.85 10.23 12.07
C LEU A 100 9.84 10.59 10.58
N LEU A 101 10.46 11.71 10.24
CA LEU A 101 10.68 12.12 8.84
C LEU A 101 11.71 11.22 8.12
N ILE A 102 12.38 10.33 8.84
CA ILE A 102 13.37 9.42 8.30
C ILE A 102 12.99 8.00 8.73
N GLY A 103 12.68 7.16 7.76
CA GLY A 103 12.29 5.77 7.96
C GLY A 103 11.15 5.36 7.03
N ASP A 104 10.97 4.05 6.90
CA ASP A 104 9.82 3.48 6.21
C ASP A 104 8.69 3.26 7.20
N SER A 105 7.54 3.85 6.90
CA SER A 105 6.28 3.56 7.58
C SER A 105 5.49 2.57 6.74
N GLU A 106 4.66 1.78 7.41
CA GLU A 106 3.70 0.88 6.77
C GLU A 106 2.30 1.29 7.22
N ILE A 107 1.42 1.57 6.25
CA ILE A 107 0.02 1.84 6.51
C ILE A 107 -0.78 0.61 6.14
N CYS A 108 -1.60 0.13 7.07
CA CYS A 108 -2.45 -1.02 6.88
C CYS A 108 -3.93 -0.63 7.01
N VAL A 109 -4.75 -1.23 6.17
CA VAL A 109 -6.21 -1.23 6.30
C VAL A 109 -6.61 -2.46 7.11
N LYS A 110 -7.44 -2.25 8.12
CA LYS A 110 -7.98 -3.30 8.99
C LYS A 110 -9.48 -3.42 8.84
N LEU A 111 -9.98 -4.64 8.85
CA LEU A 111 -11.39 -4.98 9.01
C LEU A 111 -11.55 -5.84 10.25
N LYS A 112 -12.34 -5.36 11.22
CA LYS A 112 -12.57 -6.06 12.50
C LYS A 112 -11.26 -6.47 13.21
N GLY A 113 -10.24 -5.61 13.14
CA GLY A 113 -8.92 -5.83 13.74
C GLY A 113 -7.95 -6.70 12.94
N LYS A 114 -8.39 -7.35 11.85
CA LYS A 114 -7.50 -8.09 10.94
C LYS A 114 -6.98 -7.16 9.86
N LYS A 115 -5.67 -7.19 9.60
CA LYS A 115 -5.04 -6.46 8.48
C LYS A 115 -5.43 -7.14 7.17
N ILE A 116 -5.99 -6.37 6.23
CA ILE A 116 -6.33 -6.87 4.89
C ILE A 116 -5.23 -6.51 3.90
N THR A 117 -4.89 -5.22 3.82
CA THR A 117 -3.83 -4.73 2.92
C THR A 117 -2.90 -3.79 3.67
N CYS A 118 -1.62 -3.81 3.30
CA CYS A 118 -0.58 -2.97 3.88
C CYS A 118 0.31 -2.39 2.79
N ARG A 119 0.59 -1.10 2.88
CA ARG A 119 1.45 -0.38 1.94
C ARG A 119 2.57 0.33 2.67
N LYS A 120 3.80 0.03 2.28
CA LYS A 120 4.97 0.78 2.74
C LYS A 120 5.00 2.15 2.06
N MET A 121 5.21 3.18 2.84
CA MET A 121 5.34 4.54 2.36
C MET A 121 6.27 5.37 3.24
N ASN A 122 6.98 6.28 2.59
CA ASN A 122 7.86 7.21 3.27
C ASN A 122 7.13 8.54 3.45
N VAL A 123 6.83 8.92 4.69
CA VAL A 123 6.01 10.10 5.02
C VAL A 123 6.55 11.38 4.38
N VAL A 124 7.86 11.52 4.18
CA VAL A 124 8.46 12.71 3.54
C VAL A 124 8.27 12.76 2.03
N LYS A 125 8.12 11.60 1.39
CA LYS A 125 7.87 11.49 -0.05
C LYS A 125 6.38 11.61 -0.39
N ILE A 126 5.51 11.46 0.60
CA ILE A 126 4.08 11.69 0.44
C ILE A 126 3.89 13.17 0.10
N GLY A 127 3.48 13.45 -1.14
CA GLY A 127 3.51 14.78 -1.77
C GLY A 127 3.20 15.92 -0.81
N LYS A 128 4.17 16.82 -0.61
CA LYS A 128 3.98 18.04 0.16
C LYS A 128 2.95 18.90 -0.54
N LEU A 129 1.70 18.89 -0.05
CA LEU A 129 0.75 19.93 -0.41
C LEU A 129 1.10 21.14 0.45
N TYR A 130 1.90 22.06 -0.09
CA TYR A 130 2.13 23.35 0.56
C TYR A 130 0.79 24.09 0.54
N MET A 131 0.06 24.09 1.65
CA MET A 131 -1.03 25.05 1.85
C MET A 131 -0.43 26.41 2.24
N GLY A 132 0.46 26.91 1.39
CA GLY A 132 0.94 28.28 1.42
C GLY A 132 -0.08 29.15 0.69
N THR A 133 -0.87 29.89 1.46
CA THR A 133 -1.69 31.01 0.98
C THR A 133 -2.96 30.61 0.22
N LEU A 134 -3.89 29.93 0.89
CA LEU A 134 -5.31 30.26 0.73
C LEU A 134 -5.93 30.36 2.12
N CYS A 135 -5.77 31.54 2.75
CA CYS A 135 -6.96 32.16 3.30
C CYS A 135 -7.93 32.29 2.12
N LEU A 136 -8.78 31.29 1.92
CA LEU A 136 -10.07 31.60 1.32
C LEU A 136 -10.76 32.44 2.40
N ASP A 137 -10.89 33.71 2.07
CA ASP A 137 -12.00 34.55 2.47
C ASP A 137 -13.29 33.72 2.49
N PHE A 138 -13.60 33.12 3.64
CA PHE A 138 -14.96 32.72 3.95
C PHE A 138 -15.65 34.01 4.38
N LEU A 139 -16.20 34.66 3.35
CA LEU A 139 -17.12 35.80 3.41
C LEU A 139 -18.21 35.57 4.48
#